data_AF-A0A374U7Z9-F1
#
_entry.id   AF-A0A374U7Z9-F1
#
_cell.length_a   1.000
_cell.length_b   1.000
_cell.length_c   1.000
_cell.angle_alpha   90.00
_cell.angle_beta   90.00
_cell.angle_gamma   90.00
#
_symmetry.space_group_name_H-M   'P 1'
#
loop_
_entity.id
_entity.type
_entity.pdbx_description
1 polymer ?
#
loop_
_entity_poly.entity_id
_entity_poly.type
_entity_poly.pdbx_seq_one_letter_code
_entity_poly.pdbx_strand_id
1 'polypeptide(L)' 'MNSVIESNLIDWDAFINDDFDAYFKARVMALLDAIEFALGKSISDRGTEETVKRFGRSLE' A
#
# COMPACT_ATOMS: atom_id res chain seq x y z
N MET A 1 11.38 13.41 13.38
CA MET A 1 11.95 12.09 13.09
C MET A 1 11.03 11.33 12.14
N ASN A 2 9.74 11.18 12.48
CA ASN A 2 8.75 10.42 11.70
C ASN A 2 8.48 10.99 10.29
N SER A 3 8.62 12.31 10.10
CA SER A 3 8.33 12.98 8.82
C SER A 3 9.17 12.49 7.63
N VAL A 4 10.39 11.98 7.87
CA VAL A 4 11.25 11.39 6.80
C VAL A 4 10.75 10.01 6.40
N ILE A 5 10.15 9.27 7.34
CA ILE A 5 9.65 7.92 7.10
C ILE A 5 8.29 8.01 6.40
N GLU A 6 7.40 8.86 6.91
CA GLU A 6 6.08 9.10 6.32
C GLU A 6 6.18 9.65 4.88
N SER A 7 7.19 10.49 4.59
CA SER A 7 7.42 10.99 3.21
C SER A 7 7.77 9.89 2.21
N ASN A 8 8.12 8.68 2.68
CA ASN A 8 8.41 7.51 1.87
C ASN A 8 7.21 6.54 1.79
N LEU A 9 5.99 7.04 2.05
CA LEU A 9 4.74 6.27 2.00
C LEU A 9 4.75 5.09 2.99
N ILE A 10 5.34 5.31 4.15
CA ILE A 10 5.40 4.35 5.23
C ILE A 10 4.44 4.79 6.34
N ASP A 11 3.55 3.89 6.74
CA ASP A 11 2.77 4.02 7.96
C ASP A 11 3.70 3.86 9.17
N TRP A 12 3.92 4.95 9.90
CA TRP A 12 4.82 4.98 11.06
C TRP A 12 4.28 4.13 12.22
N ASP A 13 2.97 4.14 12.43
CA ASP A 13 2.36 3.44 13.57
C ASP A 13 2.42 1.93 13.35
N ALA A 14 2.14 1.45 12.14
CA ALA A 14 2.31 0.04 11.80
C ALA A 14 3.79 -0.39 11.88
N PHE A 15 4.71 0.49 11.46
CA PHE A 15 6.15 0.23 11.52
C PHE A 15 6.68 0.12 12.96
N ILE A 16 6.31 1.05 13.85
CA ILE A 16 6.85 1.06 15.22
C ILE A 16 6.26 -0.03 16.11
N ASN A 17 5.05 -0.50 15.79
CA ASN A 17 4.37 -1.58 16.51
C ASN A 17 4.68 -2.98 15.95
N ASP A 18 5.56 -3.09 14.95
CA ASP A 18 5.86 -4.35 14.24
C ASP A 18 4.62 -5.05 13.67
N ASP A 19 3.62 -4.26 13.28
CA ASP A 19 2.43 -4.76 12.58
C ASP A 19 2.77 -4.91 11.08
N PHE A 20 3.42 -6.03 10.77
CA PHE A 20 3.87 -6.35 9.43
C PHE A 20 2.73 -6.33 8.40
N ASP A 21 1.55 -6.83 8.78
CA ASP A 21 0.42 -6.93 7.88
C ASP A 21 -0.12 -5.56 7.51
N ALA A 22 -0.39 -4.71 8.51
CA ALA A 22 -0.85 -3.34 8.32
C ALA A 22 0.20 -2.50 7.56
N TYR A 23 1.48 -2.63 7.93
CA TYR A 23 2.58 -1.92 7.29
C TYR A 23 2.65 -2.21 5.79
N PHE A 24 2.65 -3.49 5.41
CA PHE A 24 2.68 -3.86 3.99
C PHE A 24 1.40 -3.45 3.26
N LYS A 25 0.24 -3.53 3.92
CA LYS A 25 -1.04 -3.19 3.29
C LYS A 25 -1.09 -1.70 2.94
N ALA A 26 -0.81 -0.85 3.93
CA ALA A 26 -0.79 0.59 3.78
C ALA A 26 0.23 1.03 2.72
N ARG A 27 1.43 0.45 2.76
CA ARG A 27 2.51 0.81 1.83
C ARG A 27 2.21 0.42 0.39
N VAL A 28 1.65 -0.78 0.15
CA VAL A 28 1.27 -1.21 -1.21
C VAL A 28 0.18 -0.32 -1.79
N MET A 29 -0.86 0.00 -1.00
CA MET A 29 -1.91 0.91 -1.45
C MET A 29 -1.36 2.29 -1.82
N ALA A 30 -0.54 2.89 -0.94
CA ALA A 30 0.03 4.20 -1.17
C ALA A 30 0.93 4.26 -2.42
N LEU A 31 1.67 3.18 -2.71
CA LEU A 31 2.46 3.06 -3.94
C LEU A 31 1.59 2.95 -5.19
N LEU A 32 0.52 2.17 -5.14
CA LEU A 32 -0.43 2.05 -6.26
C LEU A 32 -1.10 3.39 -6.55
N ASP A 33 -1.53 4.12 -5.51
CA ASP A 33 -2.14 5.44 -5.65
C ASP A 33 -1.15 6.46 -6.26
N ALA A 34 0.13 6.41 -5.86
CA ALA A 34 1.17 7.25 -6.44
C ALA A 34 1.41 6.93 -7.93
N ILE A 35 1.34 5.65 -8.33
CA ILE A 35 1.43 5.23 -9.73
C ILE A 35 0.19 5.69 -10.52
N GLU A 36 -1.01 5.52 -9.97
CA GLU A 36 -2.26 6.00 -10.59
C GLU A 36 -2.21 7.50 -10.84
N PHE A 37 -1.74 8.27 -9.85
CA PHE A 37 -1.53 9.71 -9.95
C PHE A 37 -0.53 10.05 -11.07
N ALA A 38 0.62 9.37 -11.12
CA ALA A 38 1.63 9.61 -12.13
C ALA A 38 1.17 9.26 -13.56
N LEU A 39 0.31 8.23 -13.70
CA LEU A 39 -0.20 7.78 -15.00
C LEU A 39 -1.49 8.51 -15.43
N GLY A 40 -2.18 9.18 -14.51
CA GLY A 40 -3.49 9.80 -14.77
C GLY A 40 -4.60 8.79 -15.07
N LYS A 41 -4.45 7.53 -14.64
CA LYS A 41 -5.43 6.46 -14.83
C LYS A 41 -5.46 5.53 -13.64
N SER A 42 -6.64 4.96 -13.36
CA SER A 42 -6.78 3.95 -12.32
C SER A 42 -6.15 2.61 -12.74
N ILE A 43 -5.56 1.92 -11.78
CA ILE A 43 -5.09 0.54 -11.85
C ILE A 43 -6.30 -0.36 -11.52
N SER A 44 -6.70 -1.18 -12.49
CA SER A 44 -7.78 -2.13 -12.31
C SER A 44 -7.37 -3.29 -11.40
N ASP A 45 -8.37 -4.08 -11.01
CA ASP A 45 -8.22 -5.41 -10.41
C ASP A 45 -7.65 -5.46 -8.98
N ARG A 46 -7.44 -4.32 -8.31
CA ARG A 46 -6.93 -4.23 -6.93
C ARG A 46 -7.78 -5.03 -5.91
N GLY A 47 -9.10 -5.09 -6.11
CA GLY A 47 -10.05 -5.83 -5.26
C GLY A 47 -10.45 -7.23 -5.78
N THR A 48 -9.85 -7.72 -6.86
CA THR A 48 -10.32 -8.97 -7.49
C THR A 48 -9.85 -10.23 -6.77
N GLU A 49 -10.59 -11.33 -6.98
CA GLU A 49 -10.21 -12.66 -6.48
C GLU A 49 -8.86 -13.12 -7.04
N GLU A 50 -8.51 -12.71 -8.27
CA GLU A 50 -7.20 -12.98 -8.87
C GLU A 50 -6.08 -12.27 -8.11
N THR A 51 -6.29 -11.02 -7.69
CA THR A 51 -5.33 -10.29 -6.85
C THR A 51 -5.18 -10.94 -5.48
N VAL A 52 -6.29 -11.39 -4.87
CA VAL A 52 -6.23 -12.16 -3.61
C VAL A 52 -5.46 -13.47 -3.82
N LYS A 53 -5.67 -14.19 -4.93
CA LYS A 53 -4.94 -15.44 -5.23
C LYS A 53 -3.44 -15.22 -5.41
N ARG A 54 -3.04 -14.11 -6.04
CA ARG A 54 -1.62 -13.81 -6.31
C ARG A 54 -0.88 -13.26 -5.10
N PHE A 55 -1.53 -12.40 -4.31
CA PHE A 55 -0.88 -11.63 -3.25
C PHE A 55 -1.38 -11.98 -1.84
N GLY A 56 -2.31 -12.93 -1.74
CA GLY A 56 -2.91 -13.40 -0.48
C GLY A 56 -3.97 -12.45 0.11
N ARG A 57 -4.16 -11.25 -0.45
CA ARG A 57 -4.97 -10.17 0.12
C ARG A 57 -5.53 -9.24 -0.97
N SER A 58 -6.62 -8.53 -0.65
CA SER A 58 -7.09 -7.40 -1.47
C SER A 58 -6.14 -6.19 -1.33
N LEU A 59 -5.95 -5.44 -2.42
CA LEU A 59 -5.15 -4.21 -2.49
C LEU A 59 -6.01 -2.94 -2.57
N GLU A 60 -7.27 -3.05 -2.13
CA GLU A 60 -8.19 -1.97 -1.78
C GLU A 60 -8.28 -1.74 -0.26
#